data_AF-A0A955LGP9-F1
#
_entry.id   AF-A0A955LGP9-F1
#
_cell.length_a   1.000
_cell.length_b   1.000
_cell.length_c   1.000
_cell.angle_alpha   90.00
_cell.angle_beta   90.00
_cell.angle_gamma   90.00
#
_symmetry.space_group_name_H-M   'P 1'
#
loop_
_entity.id
_entity.type
_entity.pdbx_description
1 polymer ?
#
loop_
_entity_poly.entity_id
_entity_poly.type
_entity_poly.pdbx_seq_one_letter_code
_entity_poly.pdbx_strand_id
1 'polypeptide(L)'
;MTTRKKLTSVSIIATAIVTSSSLPLYVFAEETHNDSYTAPSSDTTKSYQEQYQARLTQAAQKKEEFQEKYNEQLTLAAQKKEEYREQYNDKLTEAAQKKEEVRENIDEAKEDALARAKEHILDQVDRIITYLESLKDKTNNSLGLSDEQKAAAIAELDTYINQLEEMKGQVEAAETFEDLRSQATFAKEIWQDYNGEHRKYVGLNVAGRFQEFLDKLSSPAERLALRLDEIEANHDVDLTEVRTALANFETAMAQAQELIDEAVALFNTIGSDDVDATATYNAGMAKLREAKTLLKDAYEDLREAIISAKEALGELDTPEK
;
A
#
# COMPACT_ATOMS: atom_id res chain seq x y z
N MET A 1 -12.59 -12.82 12.05
CA MET A 1 -13.80 -13.58 11.64
C MET A 1 -13.48 -14.32 10.36
N THR A 2 -13.78 -15.61 10.35
CA THR A 2 -12.99 -16.65 9.70
C THR A 2 -13.82 -17.33 8.61
N THR A 3 -13.34 -17.37 7.37
CA THR A 3 -13.93 -18.24 6.34
C THR A 3 -12.84 -18.80 5.41
N ARG A 4 -12.12 -19.82 5.90
CA ARG A 4 -11.37 -20.75 5.05
C ARG A 4 -12.38 -21.65 4.31
N LYS A 5 -12.42 -21.54 2.99
CA LYS A 5 -13.11 -22.49 2.11
C LYS A 5 -12.45 -23.86 2.23
N LYS A 6 -13.20 -24.85 2.71
CA LYS A 6 -12.82 -26.26 2.73
C LYS A 6 -12.91 -26.81 1.30
N LEU A 7 -11.79 -27.27 0.74
CA LEU A 7 -11.79 -28.17 -0.41
C LEU A 7 -12.28 -29.54 0.08
N THR A 8 -13.52 -29.89 -0.27
CA THR A 8 -14.05 -31.24 -0.15
C THR A 8 -13.37 -32.13 -1.20
N SER A 9 -12.53 -33.02 -0.70
CA SER A 9 -11.95 -34.17 -1.38
C SER A 9 -13.06 -35.07 -1.95
N VAL A 10 -13.10 -35.19 -3.27
CA VAL A 10 -13.95 -36.14 -4.01
C VAL A 10 -13.32 -37.53 -3.86
N SER A 11 -13.85 -38.32 -2.93
CA SER A 11 -13.56 -39.75 -2.84
C SER A 11 -14.36 -40.46 -3.94
N ILE A 12 -13.68 -40.81 -5.04
CA ILE A 12 -14.22 -41.73 -6.03
C ILE A 12 -14.06 -43.13 -5.44
N ILE A 13 -15.07 -43.58 -4.70
CA ILE A 13 -15.22 -44.98 -4.33
C ILE A 13 -15.60 -45.72 -5.61
N ALA A 14 -14.62 -46.39 -6.21
CA ALA A 14 -14.84 -47.37 -7.26
C ALA A 14 -15.55 -48.58 -6.63
N THR A 15 -16.89 -48.54 -6.66
CA THR A 15 -17.73 -49.68 -6.32
C THR A 15 -17.52 -50.75 -7.38
N ALA A 16 -16.62 -51.70 -7.12
CA ALA A 16 -16.53 -52.93 -7.89
C ALA A 16 -17.83 -53.70 -7.68
N ILE A 17 -18.73 -53.61 -8.68
CA ILE A 17 -19.90 -54.46 -8.79
C ILE A 17 -19.37 -55.88 -9.00
N VAL A 18 -19.29 -56.65 -7.91
CA VAL A 18 -19.28 -58.12 -7.98
C VAL A 18 -20.69 -58.48 -8.42
N THR A 19 -20.93 -58.54 -9.73
CA THR A 19 -22.09 -59.24 -10.26
C THR A 19 -21.88 -60.71 -9.91
N SER A 20 -22.43 -61.09 -8.76
CA SER A 20 -22.73 -62.48 -8.44
C SER A 20 -23.49 -63.03 -9.63
N SER A 21 -22.81 -63.83 -10.44
CA SER A 21 -23.43 -64.68 -11.44
C SER A 21 -24.45 -65.52 -10.69
N SER A 22 -25.71 -65.11 -10.76
CA SER A 22 -26.88 -65.88 -10.41
C SER A 22 -26.82 -67.15 -11.25
N LEU A 23 -26.24 -68.21 -10.67
CA LEU A 23 -26.48 -69.54 -11.17
C LEU A 23 -28.00 -69.74 -11.08
N PRO A 24 -28.69 -70.03 -12.20
CA PRO A 24 -30.09 -70.41 -12.11
C PRO A 24 -30.16 -71.66 -11.25
N LEU A 25 -30.72 -71.53 -10.04
CA LEU A 25 -31.20 -72.66 -9.26
C LEU A 25 -32.25 -73.34 -10.13
N TYR A 26 -31.86 -74.43 -10.80
CA TYR A 26 -32.81 -75.36 -11.39
C TYR A 26 -33.66 -75.92 -10.24
N VAL A 27 -34.86 -75.36 -10.08
CA VAL A 27 -35.93 -75.95 -9.30
C VAL A 27 -36.29 -77.26 -10.00
N PHE A 28 -35.86 -78.38 -9.43
CA PHE A 28 -36.34 -79.70 -9.80
C PHE A 28 -37.81 -79.78 -9.37
N ALA A 29 -38.72 -79.59 -10.33
CA ALA A 29 -40.12 -79.95 -10.15
C ALA A 29 -40.19 -81.48 -10.14
N GLU A 30 -40.56 -82.04 -8.99
CA GLU A 30 -40.80 -83.47 -8.78
C GLU A 30 -42.17 -83.81 -9.38
N GLU A 31 -42.21 -84.05 -10.70
CA GLU A 31 -43.40 -84.52 -11.40
C GLU A 31 -43.42 -86.05 -11.31
N THR A 32 -44.14 -86.58 -10.32
CA THR A 32 -44.34 -88.03 -10.14
C THR A 32 -45.30 -88.55 -11.20
N HIS A 33 -44.77 -88.98 -12.35
CA HIS A 33 -45.47 -89.87 -13.28
C HIS A 33 -45.09 -91.32 -12.98
N ASN A 34 -46.07 -92.07 -12.48
CA ASN A 34 -45.98 -93.50 -12.20
C ASN A 34 -46.31 -94.28 -13.47
N ASP A 35 -45.34 -94.36 -14.39
CA ASP A 35 -45.39 -95.23 -15.56
C ASP A 35 -44.68 -96.56 -15.27
N SER A 36 -45.33 -97.66 -15.62
CA SER A 36 -44.91 -99.01 -15.31
C SER A 36 -43.57 -99.38 -15.94
N TYR A 37 -42.61 -99.72 -15.09
CA TYR A 37 -41.24 -100.09 -15.45
C TYR A 37 -41.23 -101.44 -16.18
N THR A 38 -41.05 -101.42 -17.50
CA THR A 38 -40.66 -102.62 -18.26
C THR A 38 -39.13 -102.68 -18.30
N ALA A 39 -38.57 -103.77 -17.79
CA ALA A 39 -37.12 -103.98 -17.69
C ALA A 39 -36.49 -103.95 -19.10
N PRO A 40 -35.55 -103.03 -19.38
CA PRO A 40 -34.97 -102.89 -20.70
C PRO A 40 -34.00 -104.05 -20.99
N SER A 41 -33.93 -104.48 -22.25
CA SER A 41 -33.15 -105.65 -22.68
C SER A 41 -31.62 -105.42 -22.51
N SER A 42 -30.84 -106.49 -22.32
CA SER A 42 -29.40 -106.43 -21.98
C SER A 42 -28.50 -105.61 -22.93
N ASP A 43 -28.91 -105.42 -24.19
CA ASP A 43 -28.18 -104.59 -25.16
C ASP A 43 -28.32 -103.08 -24.90
N THR A 44 -29.43 -102.64 -24.29
CA THR A 44 -29.59 -101.24 -23.89
C THR A 44 -28.72 -100.90 -22.67
N THR A 45 -28.48 -101.84 -21.76
CA THR A 45 -27.69 -101.59 -20.54
C THR A 45 -26.21 -101.29 -20.83
N LYS A 46 -25.61 -101.97 -21.82
CA LYS A 46 -24.23 -101.69 -22.27
C LYS A 46 -24.10 -100.31 -22.92
N SER A 47 -25.04 -99.95 -23.79
CA SER A 47 -25.11 -98.63 -24.42
C SER A 47 -25.21 -97.50 -23.37
N TYR A 48 -25.99 -97.70 -22.31
CA TYR A 48 -26.07 -96.75 -21.19
C TYR A 48 -24.76 -96.61 -20.41
N GLN A 49 -24.04 -97.72 -20.17
CA GLN A 49 -22.74 -97.67 -19.46
C GLN A 49 -21.67 -96.93 -20.28
N GLU A 50 -21.61 -97.17 -21.59
CA GLU A 50 -20.67 -96.46 -22.49
C GLU A 50 -21.02 -94.96 -22.59
N GLN A 51 -22.30 -94.61 -22.72
CA GLN A 51 -22.74 -93.22 -22.69
C GLN A 51 -22.44 -92.55 -21.35
N TYR A 52 -22.56 -93.27 -20.23
CA TYR A 52 -22.25 -92.75 -18.91
C TYR A 52 -20.75 -92.47 -18.75
N GLN A 53 -19.89 -93.41 -19.17
CA GLN A 53 -18.43 -93.20 -19.13
C GLN A 53 -18.00 -92.06 -20.04
N ALA A 54 -18.57 -91.95 -21.25
CA ALA A 54 -18.32 -90.83 -22.16
C ALA A 54 -18.75 -89.48 -21.56
N ARG A 55 -19.87 -89.43 -20.83
CA ARG A 55 -20.32 -88.23 -20.10
C ARG A 55 -19.38 -87.90 -18.94
N LEU A 56 -18.88 -88.90 -18.21
CA LEU A 56 -17.90 -88.67 -17.13
C LEU A 56 -16.58 -88.11 -17.67
N THR A 57 -16.06 -88.66 -18.77
CA THR A 57 -14.84 -88.14 -19.41
C THR A 57 -15.05 -86.72 -19.95
N GLN A 58 -16.20 -86.45 -20.58
CA GLN A 58 -16.54 -85.11 -21.06
C GLN A 58 -16.72 -84.12 -19.89
N ALA A 59 -17.29 -84.55 -18.77
CA ALA A 59 -17.43 -83.73 -17.57
C ALA A 59 -16.06 -83.44 -16.92
N ALA A 60 -15.14 -84.42 -16.90
CA ALA A 60 -13.78 -84.24 -16.42
C ALA A 60 -12.99 -83.24 -17.27
N GLN A 61 -13.05 -83.37 -18.61
CA GLN A 61 -12.42 -82.42 -19.55
C GLN A 61 -13.00 -81.00 -19.39
N LYS A 62 -14.33 -80.86 -19.34
CA LYS A 62 -14.96 -79.56 -19.11
C LYS A 62 -14.58 -78.94 -17.77
N LYS A 63 -14.39 -79.75 -16.72
CA LYS A 63 -13.93 -79.28 -15.41
C LYS A 63 -12.49 -78.78 -15.48
N GLU A 64 -11.60 -79.49 -16.16
CA GLU A 64 -10.20 -79.10 -16.35
C GLU A 64 -10.07 -77.81 -17.17
N GLU A 65 -10.75 -77.73 -18.33
CA GLU A 65 -10.83 -76.50 -19.13
C GLU A 65 -11.39 -75.32 -18.34
N PHE A 66 -12.38 -75.56 -17.48
CA PHE A 66 -12.95 -74.54 -16.60
C PHE A 66 -11.93 -74.09 -15.53
N GLN A 67 -11.18 -75.01 -14.94
CA GLN A 67 -10.14 -74.71 -13.96
C GLN A 67 -8.98 -73.92 -14.58
N GLU A 68 -8.54 -74.28 -15.79
CA GLU A 68 -7.52 -73.53 -16.53
C GLU A 68 -7.98 -72.11 -16.82
N LYS A 69 -9.18 -71.93 -17.38
CA LYS A 69 -9.77 -70.60 -17.62
C LYS A 69 -9.94 -69.80 -16.33
N TYR A 70 -10.32 -70.44 -15.24
CA TYR A 70 -10.46 -69.78 -13.94
C TYR A 70 -9.11 -69.30 -13.40
N ASN A 71 -8.06 -70.13 -13.50
CA ASN A 71 -6.71 -69.77 -13.08
C ASN A 71 -6.11 -68.67 -13.96
N GLU A 72 -6.34 -68.72 -15.28
CA GLU A 72 -5.94 -67.66 -16.23
C GLU A 72 -6.64 -66.32 -15.91
N GLN A 73 -7.93 -66.35 -15.59
CA GLN A 73 -8.64 -65.14 -15.15
C GLN A 73 -8.11 -64.60 -13.82
N LEU A 74 -7.72 -65.49 -12.90
CA LEU A 74 -7.10 -65.11 -11.64
C LEU A 74 -5.74 -64.44 -11.84
N THR A 75 -4.88 -64.98 -12.71
CA THR A 75 -3.57 -64.39 -13.00
C THR A 75 -3.71 -63.05 -13.72
N LEU A 76 -4.62 -62.95 -14.70
CA LEU A 76 -4.93 -61.69 -15.38
C LEU A 76 -5.50 -60.65 -14.40
N ALA A 77 -6.37 -61.04 -13.48
CA ALA A 77 -6.90 -60.15 -12.46
C ALA A 77 -5.81 -59.68 -11.49
N ALA A 78 -4.87 -60.55 -11.11
CA ALA A 78 -3.73 -60.20 -10.27
C ALA A 78 -2.77 -59.23 -10.98
N GLN A 79 -2.45 -59.48 -12.26
CA GLN A 79 -1.62 -58.59 -13.09
C GLN A 79 -2.26 -57.22 -13.25
N LYS A 80 -3.55 -57.15 -13.62
CA LYS A 80 -4.27 -55.88 -13.73
C LYS A 80 -4.30 -55.13 -12.40
N LYS A 81 -4.51 -55.84 -11.29
CA LYS A 81 -4.47 -55.24 -9.96
C LYS A 81 -3.11 -54.62 -9.64
N GLU A 82 -2.02 -55.29 -10.02
CA GLU A 82 -0.66 -54.78 -9.84
C GLU A 82 -0.39 -53.57 -10.74
N GLU A 83 -0.74 -53.63 -12.02
CA GLU A 83 -0.65 -52.49 -12.95
C GLU A 83 -1.45 -51.28 -12.46
N TYR A 84 -2.66 -51.49 -11.94
CA TYR A 84 -3.45 -50.42 -11.34
C TYR A 84 -2.79 -49.85 -10.09
N ARG A 85 -2.12 -50.68 -9.28
CA ARG A 85 -1.40 -50.24 -8.09
C ARG A 85 -0.19 -49.39 -8.46
N GLU A 86 0.59 -49.81 -9.44
CA GLU A 86 1.75 -49.07 -9.96
C GLU A 86 1.31 -47.72 -10.54
N GLN A 87 0.33 -47.71 -11.45
CA GLN A 87 -0.20 -46.46 -12.02
C GLN A 87 -0.77 -45.51 -10.96
N TYR A 88 -1.38 -46.06 -9.91
CA TYR A 88 -1.88 -45.26 -8.80
C TYR A 88 -0.74 -44.63 -8.00
N ASN A 89 0.30 -45.41 -7.69
CA ASN A 89 1.47 -44.93 -6.97
C ASN A 89 2.23 -43.86 -7.78
N ASP A 90 2.41 -44.07 -9.07
CA ASP A 90 3.07 -43.11 -9.98
C ASP A 90 2.34 -41.76 -9.97
N LYS A 91 1.01 -41.78 -10.14
CA LYS A 91 0.17 -40.58 -10.06
C LYS A 91 0.26 -39.88 -8.70
N LEU A 92 0.40 -40.65 -7.62
CA LEU A 92 0.52 -40.11 -6.27
C LEU A 92 1.89 -39.46 -6.06
N THR A 93 2.96 -40.04 -6.60
CA THR A 93 4.30 -39.44 -6.60
C THR A 93 4.37 -38.18 -7.46
N GLU A 94 3.80 -38.19 -8.67
CA GLU A 94 3.73 -37.00 -9.53
C GLU A 94 2.94 -35.86 -8.87
N ALA A 95 1.82 -36.19 -8.21
CA ALA A 95 1.02 -35.20 -7.49
C ALA A 95 1.79 -34.62 -6.29
N ALA A 96 2.59 -35.42 -5.60
CA ALA A 96 3.45 -34.96 -4.51
C ALA A 96 4.57 -34.03 -5.03
N GLN A 97 5.23 -34.41 -6.12
CA GLN A 97 6.28 -33.60 -6.76
C GLN A 97 5.74 -32.26 -7.24
N LYS A 98 4.62 -32.25 -7.98
CA LYS A 98 3.97 -31.01 -8.43
C LYS A 98 3.56 -30.11 -7.27
N LYS A 99 3.11 -30.69 -6.16
CA LYS A 99 2.74 -29.92 -4.97
C LYS A 99 3.97 -29.25 -4.34
N GLU A 100 5.11 -29.93 -4.30
CA GLU A 100 6.35 -29.36 -3.77
C GLU A 100 6.92 -28.28 -4.69
N GLU A 101 6.96 -28.51 -6.00
CA GLU A 101 7.39 -27.51 -6.99
C GLU A 101 6.53 -26.24 -6.93
N VAL A 102 5.20 -26.37 -6.83
CA VAL A 102 4.30 -25.22 -6.66
C VAL A 102 4.58 -24.50 -5.33
N ARG A 103 4.94 -25.23 -4.28
CA ARG A 103 5.26 -24.64 -2.97
C ARG A 103 6.58 -23.88 -2.99
N GLU A 104 7.64 -24.45 -3.56
CA GLU A 104 8.94 -23.80 -3.71
C GLU A 104 8.81 -22.50 -4.53
N ASN A 105 8.13 -22.55 -5.68
CA ASN A 105 7.85 -21.36 -6.48
C ASN A 105 7.07 -20.27 -5.71
N ILE A 106 6.14 -20.68 -4.83
CA ILE A 106 5.38 -19.75 -3.98
C ILE A 106 6.28 -19.15 -2.90
N ASP A 107 7.16 -19.93 -2.28
CA ASP A 107 8.02 -19.48 -1.20
C ASP A 107 9.14 -18.58 -1.74
N GLU A 108 9.76 -18.90 -2.89
CA GLU A 108 10.66 -18.00 -3.62
C GLU A 108 9.97 -16.68 -3.98
N ALA A 109 8.76 -16.74 -4.55
CA ALA A 109 8.01 -15.53 -4.90
C ALA A 109 7.67 -14.67 -3.68
N LYS A 110 7.46 -15.27 -2.50
CA LYS A 110 7.24 -14.53 -1.25
C LYS A 110 8.52 -13.85 -0.75
N GLU A 111 9.65 -14.55 -0.79
CA GLU A 111 10.95 -13.98 -0.40
C GLU A 111 11.30 -12.79 -1.30
N ASP A 112 11.14 -12.95 -2.61
CA ASP A 112 11.39 -11.89 -3.60
C ASP A 112 10.45 -10.69 -3.37
N ALA A 113 9.17 -10.95 -3.09
CA ALA A 113 8.19 -9.90 -2.76
C ALA A 113 8.50 -9.19 -1.43
N LEU A 114 8.98 -9.92 -0.42
CA LEU A 114 9.37 -9.35 0.87
C LEU A 114 10.60 -8.44 0.71
N ALA A 115 11.61 -8.89 -0.05
CA ALA A 115 12.80 -8.11 -0.36
C ALA A 115 12.45 -6.80 -1.07
N ARG A 116 11.60 -6.84 -2.09
CA ARG A 116 11.12 -5.62 -2.78
C ARG A 116 10.32 -4.70 -1.87
N ALA A 117 9.52 -5.26 -0.97
CA ALA A 117 8.77 -4.47 0.00
C ALA A 117 9.70 -3.75 0.99
N LYS A 118 10.76 -4.41 1.46
CA LYS A 118 11.82 -3.78 2.28
C LYS A 118 12.48 -2.64 1.53
N GLU A 119 12.99 -2.91 0.33
CA GLU A 119 13.64 -1.91 -0.53
C GLU A 119 12.74 -0.70 -0.71
N HIS A 120 11.46 -0.91 -1.05
CA HIS A 120 10.52 0.17 -1.25
C HIS A 120 10.31 1.03 0.01
N ILE A 121 10.15 0.40 1.19
CA ILE A 121 9.96 1.14 2.45
C ILE A 121 11.23 1.92 2.80
N LEU A 122 12.42 1.32 2.67
CA LEU A 122 13.70 2.00 2.92
C LEU A 122 13.86 3.22 2.00
N ASP A 123 13.55 3.07 0.71
CA ASP A 123 13.56 4.17 -0.26
C ASP A 123 12.63 5.33 0.13
N GLN A 124 11.44 5.03 0.68
CA GLN A 124 10.52 6.06 1.18
C GLN A 124 11.10 6.76 2.42
N VAL A 125 11.64 5.99 3.37
CA VAL A 125 12.24 6.53 4.59
C VAL A 125 13.42 7.45 4.26
N ASP A 126 14.30 7.06 3.35
CA ASP A 126 15.46 7.86 2.93
C ASP A 126 15.04 9.20 2.28
N ARG A 127 13.96 9.19 1.49
CA ARG A 127 13.40 10.44 0.93
C ARG A 127 12.86 11.35 2.01
N ILE A 128 12.21 10.79 3.03
CA ILE A 128 11.71 11.57 4.18
C ILE A 128 12.89 12.17 4.95
N ILE A 129 13.92 11.38 5.26
CA ILE A 129 15.13 11.86 5.95
C ILE A 129 15.78 13.00 5.16
N THR A 130 16.03 12.81 3.85
CA THR A 130 16.62 13.85 2.98
C THR A 130 15.81 15.14 3.01
N TYR A 131 14.48 15.02 3.04
CA TYR A 131 13.58 16.16 3.12
C TYR A 131 13.68 16.88 4.47
N LEU A 132 13.73 16.13 5.57
CA LEU A 132 13.91 16.66 6.92
C LEU A 132 15.25 17.40 7.07
N GLU A 133 16.34 16.84 6.54
CA GLU A 133 17.64 17.49 6.50
C GLU A 133 17.60 18.82 5.74
N SER A 134 16.99 18.83 4.55
CA SER A 134 16.78 20.07 3.79
C SER A 134 15.94 21.10 4.57
N LEU A 135 15.00 20.65 5.40
CA LEU A 135 14.23 21.54 6.25
C LEU A 135 15.07 22.10 7.38
N LYS A 136 15.93 21.30 8.04
CA LYS A 136 16.88 21.81 9.05
C LYS A 136 17.69 22.97 8.49
N ASP A 137 18.23 22.82 7.28
CA ASP A 137 18.99 23.87 6.61
C ASP A 137 18.14 25.13 6.38
N LYS A 138 16.90 24.98 5.92
CA LYS A 138 15.98 26.11 5.69
C LYS A 138 15.58 26.80 6.99
N THR A 139 15.35 26.03 8.06
CA THR A 139 15.02 26.52 9.39
C THR A 139 16.20 27.28 9.99
N ASN A 140 17.42 26.75 9.89
CA ASN A 140 18.62 27.41 10.37
C ASN A 140 18.85 28.76 9.67
N ASN A 141 18.58 28.81 8.36
CA ASN A 141 18.66 30.02 7.55
C ASN A 141 17.37 30.88 7.58
N SER A 142 16.42 30.58 8.48
CA SER A 142 15.18 31.33 8.62
C SER A 142 15.43 32.71 9.22
N LEU A 143 14.78 33.73 8.66
CA LEU A 143 14.86 35.11 9.18
C LEU A 143 13.70 35.43 10.14
N GLY A 144 12.63 34.63 10.16
CA GLY A 144 11.46 34.82 11.01
C GLY A 144 11.47 34.10 12.35
N LEU A 145 12.56 33.41 12.65
CA LEU A 145 12.69 32.62 13.87
C LEU A 145 13.85 33.17 14.69
N SER A 146 13.64 33.32 16.00
CA SER A 146 14.72 33.52 16.97
C SER A 146 15.67 32.32 16.97
N ASP A 147 16.90 32.51 17.46
CA ASP A 147 17.87 31.43 17.54
C ASP A 147 17.38 30.30 18.46
N GLU A 148 16.64 30.62 19.52
CA GLU A 148 15.99 29.63 20.38
C GLU A 148 14.93 28.82 19.62
N GLN A 149 14.08 29.47 18.81
CA GLN A 149 13.07 28.79 18.00
C GLN A 149 13.71 27.90 16.92
N LYS A 150 14.80 28.37 16.29
CA LYS A 150 15.56 27.56 15.33
C LYS A 150 16.14 26.32 16.00
N ALA A 151 16.78 26.49 17.16
CA ALA A 151 17.37 25.38 17.89
C ALA A 151 16.33 24.34 18.31
N ALA A 152 15.17 24.79 18.82
CA ALA A 152 14.07 23.90 19.19
C ALA A 152 13.53 23.12 17.97
N ALA A 153 13.28 23.81 16.86
CA ALA A 153 12.81 23.20 15.62
C ALA A 153 13.80 22.18 15.04
N ILE A 154 15.10 22.52 15.04
CA ILE A 154 16.16 21.63 14.56
C ILE A 154 16.25 20.37 15.45
N ALA A 155 16.19 20.52 16.77
CA ALA A 155 16.22 19.40 17.70
C ALA A 155 15.03 18.44 17.53
N GLU A 156 13.86 18.99 17.22
CA GLU A 156 12.67 18.21 16.91
C GLU A 156 12.82 17.45 15.58
N LEU A 157 13.34 18.10 14.54
CA LEU A 157 13.64 17.44 13.26
C LEU A 157 14.68 16.33 13.42
N ASP A 158 15.70 16.54 14.24
CA ASP A 158 16.69 15.51 14.59
C ASP A 158 16.05 14.32 15.30
N THR A 159 15.04 14.56 16.13
CA THR A 159 14.29 13.48 16.79
C THR A 159 13.57 12.60 15.75
N TYR A 160 12.87 13.21 14.79
CA TYR A 160 12.20 12.47 13.71
C TYR A 160 13.19 11.74 12.80
N ILE A 161 14.32 12.36 12.45
CA ILE A 161 15.38 11.72 11.65
C ILE A 161 15.90 10.48 12.38
N ASN A 162 16.24 10.59 13.67
CA ASN A 162 16.74 9.47 14.47
C ASN A 162 15.72 8.32 14.55
N GLN A 163 14.43 8.63 14.72
CA GLN A 163 13.36 7.61 14.73
C GLN A 163 13.26 6.88 13.38
N LEU A 164 13.37 7.62 12.27
CA LEU A 164 13.36 7.05 10.92
C LEU A 164 14.62 6.20 10.65
N GLU A 165 15.79 6.63 11.12
CA GLU A 165 17.02 5.84 11.03
C GLU A 165 16.92 4.54 11.82
N GLU A 166 16.36 4.57 13.04
CA GLU A 166 16.10 3.36 13.83
C GLU A 166 15.14 2.42 13.09
N MET A 167 14.07 2.97 12.51
CA MET A 167 13.10 2.22 11.71
C MET A 167 13.75 1.49 10.53
N LYS A 168 14.78 2.07 9.88
CA LYS A 168 15.52 1.38 8.80
C LYS A 168 16.09 0.05 9.28
N GLY A 169 16.71 0.03 10.45
CA GLY A 169 17.22 -1.20 11.06
C GLY A 169 16.11 -2.24 11.32
N GLN A 170 14.93 -1.79 11.74
CA GLN A 170 13.77 -2.66 11.96
C GLN A 170 13.20 -3.21 10.65
N VAL A 171 13.19 -2.43 9.56
CA VAL A 171 12.77 -2.87 8.23
C VAL A 171 13.73 -3.89 7.64
N GLU A 172 15.05 -3.68 7.79
CA GLU A 172 16.06 -4.63 7.35
C GLU A 172 15.93 -5.97 8.09
N ALA A 173 15.67 -5.93 9.39
CA ALA A 173 15.49 -7.10 10.24
C ALA A 173 14.13 -7.81 10.09
N ALA A 174 13.15 -7.21 9.41
CA ALA A 174 11.80 -7.76 9.30
C ALA A 174 11.79 -9.12 8.56
N GLU A 175 11.18 -10.14 9.12
CA GLU A 175 11.11 -11.48 8.49
C GLU A 175 9.76 -11.73 7.82
N THR A 176 8.75 -10.92 8.14
CA THR A 176 7.38 -11.10 7.64
C THR A 176 6.79 -9.81 7.07
N PHE A 177 5.76 -9.95 6.23
CA PHE A 177 4.97 -8.81 5.75
C PHE A 177 4.20 -8.09 6.86
N GLU A 178 3.91 -8.77 7.98
CA GLU A 178 3.24 -8.17 9.12
C GLU A 178 4.18 -7.20 9.85
N ASP A 179 5.45 -7.59 10.01
CA ASP A 179 6.51 -6.71 10.54
C ASP A 179 6.65 -5.46 9.65
N LEU A 180 6.78 -5.65 8.33
CA LEU A 180 6.89 -4.53 7.38
C LEU A 180 5.66 -3.61 7.42
N ARG A 181 4.45 -4.17 7.58
CA ARG A 181 3.23 -3.36 7.68
C ARG A 181 3.21 -2.52 8.95
N SER A 182 3.69 -3.08 10.07
CA SER A 182 3.83 -2.33 11.32
C SER A 182 4.80 -1.16 11.13
N GLN A 183 5.95 -1.42 10.52
CA GLN A 183 6.96 -0.38 10.25
C GLN A 183 6.45 0.70 9.28
N ALA A 184 5.75 0.30 8.21
CA ALA A 184 5.14 1.25 7.28
C ALA A 184 4.07 2.13 7.96
N THR A 185 3.34 1.58 8.94
CA THR A 185 2.35 2.35 9.72
C THR A 185 3.05 3.36 10.62
N PHE A 186 4.12 2.94 11.30
CA PHE A 186 4.93 3.81 12.14
C PHE A 186 5.59 4.96 11.34
N ALA A 187 6.16 4.69 10.17
CA ALA A 187 6.67 5.73 9.26
C ALA A 187 5.58 6.74 8.87
N LYS A 188 4.36 6.25 8.62
CA LYS A 188 3.22 7.10 8.28
C LYS A 188 2.83 8.01 9.44
N GLU A 189 2.82 7.49 10.67
CA GLU A 189 2.53 8.27 11.89
C GLU A 189 3.59 9.35 12.10
N ILE A 190 4.88 9.00 12.04
CA ILE A 190 5.98 9.97 12.07
C ILE A 190 5.79 11.06 11.00
N TRP A 191 5.46 10.65 9.77
CA TRP A 191 5.23 11.59 8.69
C TRP A 191 4.04 12.53 8.96
N GLN A 192 2.95 12.02 9.56
CA GLN A 192 1.77 12.81 9.88
C GLN A 192 2.07 13.86 10.96
N ASP A 193 2.73 13.45 12.04
CA ASP A 193 3.11 14.33 13.15
C ASP A 193 4.08 15.40 12.65
N TYR A 194 5.12 14.98 11.92
CA TYR A 194 6.05 15.88 11.27
C TYR A 194 5.36 16.88 10.33
N ASN A 195 4.39 16.44 9.51
CA ASN A 195 3.79 17.30 8.50
C ASN A 195 3.03 18.49 9.13
N GLY A 196 2.54 18.36 10.36
CA GLY A 196 2.00 19.47 11.14
C GLY A 196 3.09 20.49 11.47
N GLU A 197 4.14 20.05 12.17
CA GLU A 197 5.25 20.90 12.58
C GLU A 197 6.00 21.52 11.37
N HIS A 198 6.14 20.77 10.29
CA HIS A 198 6.68 21.28 9.03
C HIS A 198 5.92 22.51 8.53
N ARG A 199 4.58 22.43 8.52
CA ARG A 199 3.73 23.54 8.07
C ARG A 199 3.90 24.76 8.95
N LYS A 200 3.98 24.57 10.27
CA LYS A 200 4.28 25.65 11.22
C LYS A 200 5.59 26.36 10.87
N TYR A 201 6.69 25.63 10.76
CA TYR A 201 8.01 26.23 10.49
C TYR A 201 8.08 26.89 9.11
N VAL A 202 7.47 26.30 8.08
CA VAL A 202 7.37 26.93 6.76
C VAL A 202 6.56 28.21 6.83
N GLY A 203 5.41 28.20 7.52
CA GLY A 203 4.57 29.39 7.69
C GLY A 203 5.32 30.53 8.39
N LEU A 204 6.00 30.21 9.51
CA LEU A 204 6.81 31.17 10.26
C LEU A 204 8.00 31.71 9.44
N ASN A 205 8.65 30.86 8.62
CA ASN A 205 9.71 31.32 7.72
C ASN A 205 9.21 32.35 6.71
N VAL A 206 8.03 32.09 6.11
CA VAL A 206 7.42 33.02 5.16
C VAL A 206 7.02 34.31 5.86
N ALA A 207 6.38 34.24 7.02
CA ALA A 207 6.03 35.41 7.83
C ALA A 207 7.26 36.27 8.16
N GLY A 208 8.38 35.64 8.51
CA GLY A 208 9.66 36.32 8.73
C GLY A 208 10.17 37.13 7.54
N ARG A 209 10.00 36.61 6.33
CA ARG A 209 10.38 37.36 5.11
C ARG A 209 9.50 38.57 4.89
N PHE A 210 8.22 38.49 5.27
CA PHE A 210 7.34 39.65 5.23
C PHE A 210 7.73 40.70 6.27
N GLN A 211 8.14 40.28 7.47
CA GLN A 211 8.68 41.19 8.49
C GLN A 211 9.95 41.90 7.99
N GLU A 212 10.88 41.17 7.38
CA GLU A 212 12.08 41.77 6.79
C GLU A 212 11.74 42.79 5.69
N PHE A 213 10.69 42.51 4.90
CA PHE A 213 10.24 43.44 3.87
C PHE A 213 9.62 44.71 4.47
N LEU A 214 8.83 44.57 5.55
CA LEU A 214 8.34 45.71 6.34
C LEU A 214 9.51 46.58 6.84
N ASP A 215 10.51 45.96 7.47
CA ASP A 215 11.67 46.67 8.02
C ASP A 215 12.48 47.38 6.92
N LYS A 216 12.52 46.81 5.71
CA LYS A 216 13.18 47.44 4.56
C LYS A 216 12.42 48.66 4.03
N LEU A 217 11.10 48.70 4.15
CA LEU A 217 10.27 49.80 3.68
C LEU A 217 10.16 50.95 4.68
N SER A 218 10.31 50.68 5.99
CA SER A 218 10.23 51.73 7.03
C SER A 218 11.33 52.78 6.89
N SER A 219 12.59 52.38 6.71
CA SER A 219 13.71 53.32 6.66
C SER A 219 13.63 54.36 5.52
N PRO A 220 13.29 53.99 4.26
CA PRO A 220 13.05 54.98 3.21
C PRO A 220 11.89 55.95 3.52
N ALA A 221 10.80 55.46 4.13
CA ALA A 221 9.65 56.29 4.47
C ALA A 221 9.98 57.30 5.58
N GLU A 222 10.70 56.87 6.63
CA GLU A 222 11.19 57.77 7.68
C GLU A 222 12.10 58.87 7.11
N ARG A 223 13.01 58.52 6.19
CA ARG A 223 13.86 59.51 5.52
C ARG A 223 13.05 60.49 4.68
N LEU A 224 12.02 60.00 3.97
CA LEU A 224 11.12 60.87 3.21
C LEU A 224 10.36 61.82 4.14
N ALA A 225 9.78 61.32 5.24
CA ALA A 225 9.08 62.12 6.23
C ALA A 225 9.95 63.28 6.76
N LEU A 226 11.17 62.97 7.19
CA LEU A 226 12.13 63.98 7.67
C LEU A 226 12.48 65.01 6.60
N ARG A 227 12.61 64.57 5.34
CA ARG A 227 12.91 65.47 4.23
C ARG A 227 11.72 66.39 3.92
N LEU A 228 10.49 65.89 4.00
CA LEU A 228 9.29 66.71 3.81
C LEU A 228 9.17 67.79 4.91
N ASP A 229 9.46 67.43 6.17
CA ASP A 229 9.48 68.40 7.27
C ASP A 229 10.53 69.52 7.03
N GLU A 230 11.71 69.16 6.51
CA GLU A 230 12.74 70.13 6.12
C GLU A 230 12.29 71.04 4.96
N ILE A 231 11.59 70.49 3.97
CA ILE A 231 11.10 71.26 2.82
C ILE A 231 10.04 72.26 3.27
N GLU A 232 9.04 71.84 4.05
CA GLU A 232 7.98 72.73 4.55
C GLU A 232 8.53 73.87 5.42
N ALA A 233 9.64 73.63 6.12
CA ALA A 233 10.30 74.68 6.92
C ALA A 233 11.04 75.73 6.08
N ASN A 234 11.50 75.37 4.88
CA ASN A 234 12.42 76.20 4.09
C ASN A 234 11.86 76.68 2.73
N HIS A 235 10.78 76.06 2.24
CA HIS A 235 10.22 76.28 0.92
C HIS A 235 8.69 76.41 0.98
N ASP A 236 8.12 77.28 0.13
CA ASP A 236 6.68 77.48 -0.01
C ASP A 236 6.14 76.62 -1.16
N VAL A 237 6.05 75.30 -0.93
CA VAL A 237 5.65 74.31 -1.94
C VAL A 237 4.50 73.48 -1.40
N ASP A 238 3.51 73.19 -2.24
CA ASP A 238 2.39 72.32 -1.88
C ASP A 238 2.83 70.85 -1.86
N LEU A 239 2.85 70.25 -0.67
CA LEU A 239 3.20 68.84 -0.45
C LEU A 239 1.99 67.98 -0.08
N THR A 240 0.76 68.48 -0.29
CA THR A 240 -0.48 67.81 0.14
C THR A 240 -0.60 66.39 -0.44
N GLU A 241 -0.30 66.21 -1.72
CA GLU A 241 -0.35 64.89 -2.37
C GLU A 241 0.72 63.94 -1.80
N VAL A 242 1.94 64.43 -1.56
CA VAL A 242 3.04 63.64 -0.99
C VAL A 242 2.71 63.17 0.42
N ARG A 243 2.16 64.07 1.26
CA ARG A 243 1.72 63.74 2.62
C ARG A 243 0.59 62.73 2.62
N THR A 244 -0.34 62.83 1.67
CA THR A 244 -1.43 61.87 1.51
C THR A 244 -0.90 60.48 1.15
N ALA A 245 0.01 60.39 0.18
CA ALA A 245 0.63 59.12 -0.20
C ALA A 245 1.44 58.50 0.95
N LEU A 246 2.18 59.31 1.72
CA LEU A 246 2.91 58.84 2.90
C LEU A 246 1.97 58.32 4.01
N ALA A 247 0.84 58.99 4.24
CA ALA A 247 -0.16 58.53 5.21
C ALA A 247 -0.83 57.22 4.79
N ASN A 248 -1.10 57.05 3.49
CA ASN A 248 -1.62 55.80 2.92
C ASN A 248 -0.60 54.67 3.10
N PHE A 249 0.68 54.93 2.79
CA PHE A 249 1.79 54.01 3.05
C PHE A 249 1.83 53.55 4.51
N GLU A 250 1.82 54.49 5.46
CA GLU A 250 1.87 54.17 6.90
C GLU A 250 0.67 53.31 7.34
N THR A 251 -0.52 53.61 6.81
CA THR A 251 -1.74 52.84 7.08
C THR A 251 -1.63 51.41 6.54
N ALA A 252 -1.18 51.25 5.29
CA ALA A 252 -1.00 49.94 4.67
C ALA A 252 0.08 49.10 5.36
N MET A 253 1.17 49.73 5.82
CA MET A 253 2.22 49.08 6.60
C MET A 253 1.71 48.56 7.95
N ALA A 254 0.91 49.36 8.67
CA ALA A 254 0.31 48.96 9.93
C ALA A 254 -0.66 47.78 9.78
N GLN A 255 -1.52 47.82 8.74
CA GLN A 255 -2.44 46.72 8.42
C GLN A 255 -1.70 45.45 7.99
N ALA A 256 -0.62 45.59 7.21
CA ALA A 256 0.22 44.45 6.84
C ALA A 256 0.88 43.81 8.07
N GLN A 257 1.37 44.61 9.03
CA GLN A 257 1.92 44.09 10.29
C GLN A 257 0.87 43.30 11.07
N GLU A 258 -0.34 43.82 11.23
CA GLU A 258 -1.43 43.11 11.93
C GLU A 258 -1.73 41.75 11.30
N LEU A 259 -1.82 41.67 9.97
CA LEU A 259 -2.05 40.41 9.25
C LEU A 259 -0.87 39.43 9.38
N ILE A 260 0.36 39.92 9.44
CA ILE A 260 1.54 39.07 9.68
C ILE A 260 1.50 38.51 11.10
N ASP A 261 1.17 39.33 12.09
CA ASP A 261 1.06 38.90 13.49
C ASP A 261 -0.07 37.86 13.67
N GLU A 262 -1.23 38.08 13.03
CA GLU A 262 -2.32 37.09 12.97
C GLU A 262 -1.87 35.77 12.34
N ALA A 263 -1.11 35.83 11.23
CA ALA A 263 -0.57 34.64 10.59
C ALA A 263 0.41 33.89 11.50
N VAL A 264 1.31 34.61 12.17
CA VAL A 264 2.26 34.04 13.15
C VAL A 264 1.52 33.36 14.29
N ALA A 265 0.46 33.99 14.82
CA ALA A 265 -0.37 33.39 15.85
C ALA A 265 -1.00 32.07 15.38
N LEU A 266 -1.56 32.03 14.18
CA LEU A 266 -2.12 30.81 13.58
C LEU A 266 -1.06 29.72 13.36
N PHE A 267 0.14 30.06 12.91
CA PHE A 267 1.19 29.05 12.74
C PHE A 267 1.66 28.48 14.08
N ASN A 268 1.72 29.30 15.14
CA ASN A 268 2.10 28.84 16.47
C ASN A 268 1.04 27.94 17.14
N THR A 269 -0.21 27.94 16.68
CA THR A 269 -1.22 26.99 17.17
C THR A 269 -1.14 25.62 16.52
N ILE A 270 -0.39 25.48 15.41
CA ILE A 270 -0.15 24.19 14.78
C ILE A 270 0.82 23.41 15.67
N GLY A 271 0.35 22.29 16.21
CA GLY A 271 1.14 21.35 17.01
C GLY A 271 0.66 19.92 16.81
N SER A 272 1.22 18.98 17.58
CA SER A 272 0.87 17.55 17.51
C SER A 272 -0.62 17.23 17.74
N ASP A 273 -1.34 18.10 18.45
CA ASP A 273 -2.77 17.91 18.75
C ASP A 273 -3.72 18.67 17.81
N ASP A 274 -3.20 19.41 16.80
CA ASP A 274 -4.04 20.12 15.85
C ASP A 274 -4.66 19.14 14.84
N VAL A 275 -5.91 18.77 15.11
CA VAL A 275 -6.73 17.88 14.28
C VAL A 275 -6.85 18.37 12.83
N ASP A 276 -6.67 19.67 12.58
CA ASP A 276 -6.68 20.25 11.22
C ASP A 276 -5.53 21.25 10.99
N ALA A 277 -4.30 20.81 11.24
CA ALA A 277 -3.08 21.56 10.92
C ALA A 277 -3.04 22.11 9.47
N THR A 278 -3.73 21.45 8.54
CA THR A 278 -3.82 21.90 7.14
C THR A 278 -4.73 23.12 7.01
N ALA A 279 -5.91 23.13 7.62
CA ALA A 279 -6.79 24.30 7.61
C ALA A 279 -6.14 25.50 8.32
N THR A 280 -5.55 25.27 9.51
CA THR A 280 -4.84 26.32 10.27
C THR A 280 -3.72 26.94 9.44
N TYR A 281 -2.89 26.11 8.80
CA TYR A 281 -1.84 26.58 7.90
C TYR A 281 -2.39 27.40 6.72
N ASN A 282 -3.46 26.92 6.09
CA ASN A 282 -4.06 27.62 4.96
C ASN A 282 -4.65 28.98 5.35
N ALA A 283 -5.23 29.09 6.55
CA ALA A 283 -5.73 30.34 7.10
C ALA A 283 -4.58 31.34 7.34
N GLY A 284 -3.48 30.91 7.96
CA GLY A 284 -2.29 31.77 8.13
C GLY A 284 -1.70 32.22 6.78
N MET A 285 -1.62 31.32 5.80
CA MET A 285 -1.17 31.66 4.46
C MET A 285 -2.14 32.61 3.73
N ALA A 286 -3.44 32.61 4.02
CA ALA A 286 -4.37 33.58 3.45
C ALA A 286 -4.06 34.98 3.96
N LYS A 287 -3.83 35.13 5.27
CA LYS A 287 -3.41 36.39 5.90
C LYS A 287 -2.13 36.95 5.30
N LEU A 288 -1.12 36.11 5.06
CA LEU A 288 0.12 36.54 4.40
C LEU A 288 -0.09 36.97 2.93
N ARG A 289 -1.09 36.44 2.21
CA ARG A 289 -1.42 36.91 0.84
C ARG A 289 -2.10 38.28 0.86
N GLU A 290 -2.94 38.53 1.86
CA GLU A 290 -3.55 39.84 2.09
C GLU A 290 -2.46 40.86 2.46
N ALA A 291 -1.58 40.52 3.40
CA ALA A 291 -0.44 41.35 3.79
C ALA A 291 0.46 41.68 2.57
N LYS A 292 0.73 40.70 1.70
CA LYS A 292 1.48 40.93 0.46
C LYS A 292 0.86 42.00 -0.43
N THR A 293 -0.47 42.04 -0.51
CA THR A 293 -1.18 42.99 -1.37
C THR A 293 -1.03 44.40 -0.79
N LEU A 294 -1.25 44.55 0.51
CA LEU A 294 -1.02 45.81 1.22
C LEU A 294 0.43 46.31 1.11
N LEU A 295 1.42 45.42 1.24
CA LEU A 295 2.82 45.80 1.09
C LEU A 295 3.19 46.23 -0.33
N LYS A 296 2.52 45.67 -1.33
CA LYS A 296 2.68 46.09 -2.71
C LYS A 296 2.11 47.49 -2.91
N ASP A 297 0.91 47.72 -2.41
CA ASP A 297 0.23 49.01 -2.51
C ASP A 297 1.01 50.09 -1.74
N ALA A 298 1.47 49.78 -0.53
CA ALA A 298 2.37 50.63 0.25
C ALA A 298 3.63 51.00 -0.54
N TYR A 299 4.30 50.01 -1.14
CA TYR A 299 5.49 50.29 -1.95
C TYR A 299 5.20 51.21 -3.15
N GLU A 300 4.04 51.05 -3.79
CA GLU A 300 3.59 51.95 -4.87
C GLU A 300 3.34 53.37 -4.35
N ASP A 301 2.64 53.53 -3.23
CA ASP A 301 2.39 54.82 -2.58
C ASP A 301 3.70 55.52 -2.17
N LEU A 302 4.64 54.79 -1.55
CA LEU A 302 5.94 55.33 -1.17
C LEU A 302 6.73 55.78 -2.40
N ARG A 303 6.68 55.01 -3.49
CA ARG A 303 7.34 55.38 -4.74
C ARG A 303 6.73 56.64 -5.34
N GLU A 304 5.40 56.74 -5.36
CA GLU A 304 4.68 57.92 -5.83
C GLU A 304 5.03 59.15 -4.98
N ALA A 305 5.01 59.01 -3.64
CA ALA A 305 5.42 60.06 -2.72
C ALA A 305 6.84 60.58 -3.01
N ILE A 306 7.81 59.68 -3.25
CA ILE A 306 9.19 60.06 -3.60
C ILE A 306 9.24 60.81 -4.94
N ILE A 307 8.46 60.39 -5.95
CA ILE A 307 8.44 61.04 -7.26
C ILE A 307 7.84 62.44 -7.13
N SER A 308 6.66 62.55 -6.53
CA SER A 308 5.96 63.82 -6.35
C SER A 308 6.76 64.80 -5.49
N ALA A 309 7.48 64.32 -4.47
CA ALA A 309 8.40 65.15 -3.68
C ALA A 309 9.53 65.74 -4.55
N LYS A 310 10.08 64.96 -5.49
CA LYS A 310 11.11 65.45 -6.42
C LYS A 310 10.57 66.42 -7.45
N GLU A 311 9.35 66.19 -7.95
CA GLU A 311 8.67 67.11 -8.89
C GLU A 311 8.42 68.46 -8.23
N ALA A 312 7.91 68.45 -6.99
CA ALA A 312 7.65 69.62 -6.19
C ALA A 312 8.92 70.46 -5.94
N LEU A 313 10.08 69.81 -5.79
CA LEU A 313 11.38 70.45 -5.63
C LEU A 313 12.06 70.87 -6.94
N GLY A 314 11.51 70.48 -8.10
CA GLY A 314 12.16 70.69 -9.40
C GLY A 314 13.46 69.90 -9.58
N GLU A 315 13.64 68.82 -8.82
CA GLU A 315 14.84 67.95 -8.83
C GLU A 315 14.76 66.79 -9.85
N LEU A 316 13.66 66.67 -10.57
CA LEU A 316 13.56 65.72 -11.67
C LEU A 316 14.23 66.30 -12.92
N ASP A 317 15.39 65.76 -13.27
CA ASP A 317 15.93 65.86 -14.63
C ASP A 317 14.86 65.30 -15.58
N THR A 318 14.10 66.19 -16.21
CA THR A 318 13.31 65.82 -17.38
C THR A 318 14.28 65.22 -18.38
N PRO A 319 14.09 63.96 -18.84
CA PRO A 319 14.84 63.51 -20.00
C PRO A 319 14.57 64.52 -21.12
N GLU A 320 15.59 65.27 -21.51
CA GLU A 320 15.54 66.15 -22.68
C GLU A 320 14.98 65.33 -23.85
N LYS A 321 13.95 65.88 -24.49
CA LYS A 321 13.27 65.29 -25.64
C LYS A 321 14.20 65.04 -26.82
#